data_AF-A0A963H631-F1
#
_entry.id   AF-A0A963H631-F1
#
_cell.length_a   1.000
_cell.length_b   1.000
_cell.length_c   1.000
_cell.angle_alpha   90.00
_cell.angle_beta   90.00
_cell.angle_gamma   90.00
#
_symmetry.space_group_name_H-M   'P 1'
#
loop_
_entity.id
_entity.type
_entity.pdbx_description
1 polymer ?
#
loop_
_entity_poly.entity_id
_entity_poly.type
_entity_poly.pdbx_seq_one_letter_code
_entity_poly.pdbx_strand_id
1 'polypeptide(L)' 'MSQALSLPTPTAVGSIDQYIQYANRVPVLSEHEEHEYATRFHDEGDVDAARKLVLSHLRLVVAIA' A
#
# COMPACT_ATOMS: atom_id res chain seq x y z
N MET A 1 2.80 8.70 49.76
CA MET A 1 2.17 7.79 48.79
C MET A 1 2.18 8.49 47.44
N SER A 2 3.20 8.27 46.61
CA SER A 2 3.31 8.90 45.29
C SER A 2 2.56 8.06 44.27
N GLN A 3 1.44 8.58 43.76
CA GLN A 3 0.73 7.95 42.64
C GLN A 3 1.50 8.27 41.35
N ALA A 4 2.04 7.23 40.71
CA ALA A 4 2.64 7.33 39.39
C ALA A 4 1.53 7.61 38.36
N LEU A 5 1.66 8.74 37.64
CA LEU A 5 0.86 9.04 36.46
C LEU A 5 1.20 8.02 35.38
N SER A 6 0.29 7.07 35.14
CA SER A 6 0.32 6.24 33.93
C SER A 6 -0.01 7.13 32.74
N LEU A 7 1.01 7.58 32.02
CA LEU A 7 0.84 8.33 30.78
C LEU A 7 0.45 7.33 29.69
N PRO A 8 -0.62 7.57 28.90
CA PRO A 8 -0.96 6.70 27.79
C PRO A 8 0.19 6.77 26.78
N THR A 9 0.87 5.66 26.56
CA THR A 9 1.84 5.53 25.48
C THR A 9 1.08 5.72 24.17
N PRO A 10 1.37 6.75 23.35
CA PRO A 10 0.75 6.86 22.05
C PRO A 10 1.31 5.72 21.21
N THR A 11 0.58 4.62 21.10
CA THR A 11 0.86 3.60 20.09
C THR A 11 0.57 4.23 18.73
N ALA A 12 1.60 4.80 18.11
CA ALA A 12 1.65 5.13 16.69
C ALA A 12 1.68 3.87 15.80
N VAL A 13 1.07 2.78 16.27
CA VAL A 13 0.92 1.48 15.60
C VAL A 13 -0.23 1.54 14.57
N GLY A 14 -0.96 2.65 14.51
CA GLY A 14 -2.06 2.85 13.57
C GLY A 14 -1.66 3.15 12.13
N SER A 15 -0.43 3.55 11.81
CA SER A 15 -0.10 3.95 10.42
C SER A 15 0.42 2.79 9.57
N ILE A 16 1.40 2.04 10.06
CA ILE A 16 2.06 0.99 9.26
C ILE A 16 1.20 -0.26 9.14
N ASP A 17 0.58 -0.74 10.23
CA ASP A 17 -0.28 -1.93 10.18
C ASP A 17 -1.52 -1.69 9.33
N GLN A 18 -2.10 -0.48 9.36
CA GLN A 18 -3.20 -0.11 8.47
C GLN A 18 -2.75 -0.06 7.00
N TYR A 19 -1.55 0.45 6.72
CA TYR A 19 -0.98 0.45 5.38
C TYR A 19 -0.75 -0.97 4.85
N ILE A 20 -0.19 -1.86 5.67
CA ILE A 20 0.01 -3.28 5.33
C ILE A 20 -1.33 -3.98 5.06
N GLN A 21 -2.33 -3.75 5.92
CA GLN A 21 -3.68 -4.29 5.71
C GLN A 21 -4.33 -3.77 4.42
N TYR A 22 -4.14 -2.49 4.10
CA TYR A 22 -4.64 -1.91 2.86
C TYR A 22 -3.96 -2.54 1.64
N ALA A 23 -2.63 -2.60 1.62
CA ALA A 23 -1.86 -3.22 0.55
C ALA A 23 -2.29 -4.68 0.30
N ASN A 24 -2.52 -5.46 1.36
CA ASN A 24 -2.94 -6.86 1.24
C ASN A 24 -4.36 -7.06 0.69
N ARG A 25 -5.23 -6.04 0.72
CA ARG A 25 -6.59 -6.11 0.17
C ARG A 25 -6.64 -5.81 -1.33
N VAL A 26 -5.58 -5.21 -1.88
CA VAL A 26 -5.52 -4.91 -3.32
C VAL A 26 -5.36 -6.21 -4.09
N PRO A 27 -6.21 -6.47 -5.11
CA PRO A 27 -6.07 -7.65 -5.96
C PRO A 27 -4.77 -7.58 -6.77
N VAL A 28 -4.16 -8.75 -6.98
CA VAL A 28 -3.01 -8.90 -7.87
C VAL A 28 -3.53 -8.89 -9.32
N LEU A 29 -2.80 -8.22 -10.20
CA LEU A 29 -3.13 -8.16 -11.62
C LEU A 29 -2.68 -9.44 -12.32
N SER A 30 -3.41 -9.83 -13.36
CA SER A 30 -2.92 -10.82 -14.32
C SER A 30 -1.85 -10.20 -15.24
N GLU A 31 -1.03 -11.05 -15.86
CA GLU A 31 0.00 -10.62 -16.82
C GLU A 31 -0.58 -9.77 -17.96
N HIS A 32 -1.79 -10.11 -18.42
CA HIS A 32 -2.48 -9.37 -19.47
C HIS A 32 -2.87 -7.97 -19.02
N GLU A 33 -3.45 -7.85 -17.82
CA GLU A 33 -3.82 -6.57 -17.23
C GLU A 33 -2.59 -5.69 -16.97
N GLU A 34 -1.48 -6.27 -16.53
CA GLU A 34 -0.23 -5.54 -16.35
C GLU A 34 0.27 -4.94 -17.66
N HIS A 35 0.28 -5.73 -18.74
CA HIS A 35 0.66 -5.25 -20.07
C HIS A 35 -0.29 -4.16 -20.57
N GLU A 36 -1.60 -4.34 -20.40
CA GLU A 36 -2.60 -3.35 -20.81
C GLU A 36 -2.38 -2.02 -20.08
N TYR A 37 -2.28 -2.04 -18.75
CA TYR A 37 -2.10 -0.82 -17.97
C TYR A 37 -0.74 -0.16 -18.23
N ALA A 38 0.32 -0.95 -18.43
CA ALA A 38 1.63 -0.41 -18.77
C ALA A 38 1.63 0.28 -20.14
N THR A 39 0.98 -0.34 -21.13
CA THR A 39 0.85 0.21 -22.49
C THR A 39 0.03 1.50 -22.45
N ARG A 40 -1.12 1.49 -21.78
CA ARG A 40 -1.98 2.68 -21.65
C ARG A 40 -1.29 3.84 -20.95
N PHE A 41 -0.54 3.56 -19.88
CA PHE A 41 0.25 4.61 -19.23
C PHE A 41 1.33 5.16 -20.15
N HIS A 42 2.02 4.30 -20.89
CA HIS A 42 3.10 4.70 -21.79
C HIS A 42 2.59 5.51 -22.99
N ASP A 43 1.53 5.04 -23.65
CA ASP A 43 1.04 5.59 -24.92
C ASP A 43 0.09 6.78 -24.72
N GLU A 44 -0.76 6.71 -23.69
CA GLU A 44 -1.82 7.70 -23.45
C GLU A 44 -1.52 8.59 -22.24
N GLY A 45 -0.49 8.27 -21.44
CA GLY A 45 -0.22 8.98 -20.19
C GLY A 45 -1.25 8.70 -19.10
N ASP A 46 -1.95 7.56 -19.16
CA ASP A 46 -3.02 7.20 -18.23
C ASP A 46 -2.49 7.00 -16.79
N VAL A 47 -2.60 8.03 -15.97
CA VAL A 47 -2.17 8.04 -14.57
C VAL A 47 -2.95 7.05 -13.71
N ASP A 48 -4.20 6.74 -14.08
CA ASP A 48 -5.00 5.75 -13.36
C ASP A 48 -4.51 4.33 -13.66
N ALA A 49 -4.06 4.06 -14.88
CA ALA A 49 -3.37 2.81 -15.22
C ALA A 49 -2.06 2.66 -14.42
N ALA A 50 -1.24 3.71 -14.33
CA ALA A 50 -0.04 3.70 -13.48
C ALA A 50 -0.38 3.47 -12.00
N ARG A 51 -1.43 4.11 -11.48
CA ARG A 51 -1.90 3.92 -10.10
C ARG A 51 -2.25 2.46 -9.84
N LYS A 52 -2.98 1.81 -10.76
CA LYS A 52 -3.36 0.40 -10.61
C LYS A 52 -2.13 -0.52 -10.55
N LEU A 53 -1.14 -0.29 -11.42
CA LEU A 53 0.13 -1.01 -11.39
C LEU A 53 0.85 -0.85 -10.04
N VAL A 54 0.95 0.38 -9.51
CA VAL A 54 1.62 0.62 -8.23
C VAL A 54 0.86 -0.06 -7.09
N LEU A 55 -0.46 0.09 -7.04
CA LEU A 55 -1.28 -0.45 -5.96
C LEU A 55 -1.22 -1.99 -5.88
N SER A 56 -1.24 -2.69 -7.03
CA SER A 56 -1.15 -4.16 -7.05
C SER A 56 0.19 -4.68 -6.54
N HIS A 57 1.26 -3.90 -6.68
CA HIS A 57 2.62 -4.25 -6.27
C HIS A 57 2.99 -3.80 -4.86
N LEU A 58 2.13 -3.08 -4.14
CA LEU A 58 2.45 -2.60 -2.79
C LEU A 58 2.74 -3.72 -1.79
N ARG A 59 2.15 -4.90 -1.97
CA ARG A 59 2.42 -6.08 -1.14
C ARG A 59 3.87 -6.53 -1.24
N LEU A 60 4.45 -6.45 -2.44
CA LEU A 60 5.86 -6.75 -2.67
C LEU A 60 6.75 -5.73 -1.93
N VAL A 61 6.43 -4.43 -2.05
CA VAL A 61 7.17 -3.36 -1.36
C VAL A 61 7.17 -3.57 0.15
N VAL A 62 6.02 -3.89 0.73
CA VAL A 62 5.90 -4.20 2.16
C VAL A 62 6.75 -5.41 2.57
N ALA A 63 6.84 -6.43 1.71
CA ALA A 63 7.57 -7.66 2.02
C ALA A 63 9.10 -7.51 1.98
N ILE A 64 9.63 -6.51 1.25
CA ILE A 64 11.07 -6.29 1.08
C ILE A 64 11.65 -5.16 1.96
N ALA A 65 10.79 -4.36 2.60
CA ALA A 65 11.16 -3.16 3.35
C ALA A 65 11.60 -3.45 4.80
#